data_AF-A0A166UY55-F1
#
_entry.id   AF-A0A166UY55-F1
#
_cell.length_a   1.000
_cell.length_b   1.000
_cell.length_c   1.000
_cell.angle_alpha   90.00
_cell.angle_beta   90.00
_cell.angle_gamma   90.00
#
_symmetry.space_group_name_H-M   'P 1'
#
loop_
_entity.id
_entity.type
_entity.pdbx_description
1 polymer ?
#
loop_
_entity_poly.entity_id
_entity_poly.type
_entity_poly.pdbx_seq_one_letter_code
_entity_poly.pdbx_strand_id
1 'polypeptide(L)'
;MPPSAYDTPSCPQSRASRGRNQSTPTDHRYSCQWCITTWVSSHGSALFNAVNFRRQKPARKNISHLLKKLRKPQIQELVYQGLQRHSQENPPSKNIVPDSFGKWIANLPNLIVFDPDSGERPAILLSHIAWASYAKWRYSEQLEHFFCSGGNEFPDWIGYIYKLGRFYTAAKTLLKLAARQPDLVSSMRVEAIDAPSQVAFSVSDDETALMRVVQRLVTSNPEELMSRLGQFWVTEDPEARFRKACRLTLTVHAEMQLLSFYDHHPELAPRLAFMGTSKKTCFLCHEFMSRHPLAIGASACHQKLYPSWMPAPCSVANVRKEHKVLLWHLSQHLEQTAARDLQTRLGVRKPKSLDSTAGPSLSTTDNGAPKWWVHELATQLFRQKLSSSEELGPDKADG
;
A
#
# COMPACT_ATOMS: atom_id res chain seq x y z
N MET A 1 19.59 -49.91 46.36
CA MET A 1 18.19 -50.40 46.37
C MET A 1 17.48 -49.81 45.14
N PRO A 2 16.99 -50.66 44.21
CA PRO A 2 16.06 -50.34 43.11
C PRO A 2 14.59 -50.33 43.64
N PRO A 3 13.46 -50.20 42.89
CA PRO A 3 13.14 -50.42 41.45
C PRO A 3 12.43 -49.21 40.75
N SER A 4 12.27 -49.07 39.42
CA SER A 4 11.70 -49.86 38.29
C SER A 4 10.22 -49.58 37.95
N ALA A 5 9.96 -49.54 36.63
CA ALA A 5 8.73 -49.88 35.89
C ALA A 5 7.54 -48.90 35.94
N TYR A 6 7.19 -48.30 34.79
CA TYR A 6 6.11 -48.69 33.85
C TYR A 6 4.71 -48.57 34.46
N ASP A 7 3.90 -47.63 33.97
CA ASP A 7 2.66 -47.97 33.24
C ASP A 7 1.89 -46.74 32.74
N THR A 8 1.44 -46.87 31.49
CA THR A 8 0.40 -46.08 30.83
C THR A 8 -0.94 -46.16 31.56
N PRO A 9 -1.83 -45.17 31.35
CA PRO A 9 -3.22 -45.53 31.09
C PRO A 9 -3.85 -44.81 29.88
N SER A 10 -4.31 -45.64 28.96
CA SER A 10 -5.67 -45.68 28.38
C SER A 10 -6.40 -44.37 27.98
N CYS A 11 -6.67 -44.33 26.67
CA CYS A 11 -7.72 -43.61 25.97
C CYS A 11 -9.13 -43.81 26.59
N PRO A 12 -10.00 -42.79 26.53
CA PRO A 12 -11.43 -43.00 26.35
C PRO A 12 -11.85 -42.63 24.92
N GLN A 13 -12.46 -43.58 24.22
CA GLN A 13 -13.26 -43.32 23.02
C GLN A 13 -14.72 -43.08 23.43
N SER A 14 -15.29 -41.96 23.00
CA SER A 14 -16.64 -41.78 22.45
C SER A 14 -16.96 -40.28 22.33
N ARG A 15 -17.88 -39.76 21.53
CA ARG A 15 -18.41 -40.03 20.18
C ARG A 15 -19.31 -38.80 19.89
N ALA A 16 -19.27 -38.26 18.67
CA ALA A 16 -20.21 -37.25 18.13
C ALA A 16 -20.17 -35.84 18.79
N SER A 17 -20.21 -34.70 18.10
CA SER A 17 -20.83 -34.36 16.82
C SER A 17 -20.34 -33.00 16.28
N ARG A 18 -20.28 -32.92 14.94
CA ARG A 18 -20.59 -31.79 14.04
C ARG A 18 -20.02 -30.38 14.33
N GLY A 19 -19.37 -29.82 13.29
CA GLY A 19 -19.40 -28.38 13.01
C GLY A 19 -18.06 -27.67 12.90
N ARG A 20 -17.05 -28.24 12.24
CA ARG A 20 -15.79 -27.53 12.00
C ARG A 20 -15.91 -26.65 10.74
N ASN A 21 -16.43 -25.44 10.91
CA ASN A 21 -16.31 -24.37 9.91
C ASN A 21 -14.82 -24.00 9.79
N GLN A 22 -14.22 -24.36 8.67
CA GLN A 22 -12.90 -23.89 8.25
C GLN A 22 -12.99 -22.38 7.99
N SER A 23 -12.58 -21.58 8.96
CA SER A 23 -12.25 -20.18 8.71
C SER A 23 -10.84 -20.15 8.12
N THR A 24 -10.77 -19.77 6.86
CA THR A 24 -9.54 -19.55 6.11
C THR A 24 -8.73 -18.41 6.76
N PRO A 25 -7.40 -18.53 6.91
CA PRO A 25 -6.58 -17.40 7.32
C PRO A 25 -6.58 -16.36 6.21
N THR A 26 -7.02 -15.14 6.53
CA THR A 26 -6.86 -13.98 5.65
C THR A 26 -5.37 -13.70 5.47
N ASP A 27 -4.86 -14.04 4.29
CA ASP A 27 -3.49 -13.81 3.84
C ASP A 27 -3.21 -12.30 3.73
N HIS A 28 -2.69 -11.72 4.81
CA HIS A 28 -2.21 -10.34 4.87
C HIS A 28 -0.70 -10.28 4.65
N ARG A 29 -0.23 -10.73 3.48
CA ARG A 29 1.12 -10.39 2.98
C ARG A 29 1.04 -9.24 1.98
N TYR A 30 1.16 -8.01 2.48
CA TYR A 30 1.40 -6.84 1.64
C TYR A 30 2.68 -6.12 2.08
N SER A 31 3.84 -6.69 1.74
CA SER A 31 5.09 -5.92 1.69
C SER A 31 5.03 -4.99 0.48
N CYS A 32 5.04 -3.67 0.73
CA CYS A 32 5.03 -2.65 -0.31
C CYS A 32 6.47 -2.15 -0.53
N GLN A 33 7.28 -2.89 -1.28
CA GLN A 33 8.61 -2.43 -1.71
C GLN A 33 8.55 -1.87 -3.13
N TRP A 34 8.46 -0.55 -3.26
CA TRP A 34 8.79 0.17 -4.49
C TRP A 34 9.46 1.51 -4.14
N CYS A 35 10.78 1.56 -4.29
CA CYS A 35 11.56 2.77 -4.56
C CYS A 35 12.38 2.48 -5.84
N ILE A 36 12.34 3.37 -6.81
CA ILE A 36 12.85 3.14 -8.18
C ILE A 36 14.38 3.25 -8.21
N THR A 37 15.01 2.39 -9.03
CA THR A 37 16.46 2.19 -9.05
C THR A 37 17.07 2.19 -10.45
N THR A 38 18.19 2.89 -10.74
CA THR A 38 19.33 2.43 -11.61
C THR A 38 20.47 3.46 -11.75
N TRP A 39 21.72 2.96 -11.88
CA TRP A 39 22.97 3.70 -12.21
C TRP A 39 23.47 3.25 -13.59
N VAL A 40 24.06 4.18 -14.37
CA VAL A 40 24.97 3.87 -15.48
C VAL A 40 26.12 4.88 -15.42
N SER A 41 27.34 4.39 -15.18
CA SER A 41 28.56 5.18 -15.35
C SER A 41 28.86 5.35 -16.84
N SER A 42 29.20 6.59 -17.18
CA SER A 42 30.00 7.03 -18.33
C SER A 42 30.87 5.93 -18.94
N HIS A 43 30.49 5.44 -20.12
CA HIS A 43 31.25 5.39 -21.37
C HIS A 43 30.28 4.88 -22.46
N GLY A 44 30.23 5.58 -23.59
CA GLY A 44 29.33 5.26 -24.70
C GLY A 44 29.53 3.84 -25.25
N SER A 45 28.46 3.29 -25.81
CA SER A 45 28.37 1.99 -26.50
C SER A 45 28.35 0.71 -25.66
N ALA A 46 27.27 0.53 -24.90
CA ALA A 46 26.68 -0.80 -24.61
C ALA A 46 25.28 -0.63 -23.99
N LEU A 47 24.34 -0.04 -24.73
CA LEU A 47 22.94 -0.03 -24.33
C LEU A 47 22.43 -1.49 -24.31
N PHE A 48 21.95 -1.94 -23.15
CA PHE A 48 21.19 -3.17 -22.88
C PHE A 48 21.88 -4.45 -22.37
N ASN A 49 23.16 -4.46 -21.98
CA ASN A 49 23.76 -5.66 -21.37
C ASN A 49 24.11 -5.46 -19.89
N ALA A 50 23.56 -6.35 -19.06
CA ALA A 50 23.86 -6.56 -17.63
C ALA A 50 23.32 -5.54 -16.61
N VAL A 51 21.99 -5.33 -16.60
CA VAL A 51 21.32 -5.20 -15.30
C VAL A 51 21.42 -6.57 -14.63
N ASN A 52 22.21 -6.66 -13.56
CA ASN A 52 22.34 -7.85 -12.73
C ASN A 52 20.94 -8.33 -12.28
N PHE A 53 20.38 -9.29 -13.02
CA PHE A 53 19.04 -9.86 -12.85
C PHE A 53 18.77 -10.42 -11.44
N ARG A 54 19.82 -10.61 -10.63
CA ARG A 54 19.74 -11.15 -9.27
C ARG A 54 19.06 -10.21 -8.25
N ARG A 55 18.94 -8.90 -8.53
CA ARG A 55 18.37 -7.91 -7.58
C ARG A 55 16.96 -7.41 -7.92
N GLN A 56 16.38 -7.76 -9.09
CA GLN A 56 14.98 -7.43 -9.47
C GLN A 56 13.92 -8.46 -9.03
N LYS A 57 14.21 -9.26 -7.99
CA LYS A 57 13.30 -10.33 -7.52
C LYS A 57 11.88 -9.85 -7.19
N PRO A 58 11.62 -8.66 -6.62
CA PRO A 58 10.26 -8.27 -6.20
C PRO A 58 9.31 -7.99 -7.38
N ALA A 59 9.78 -7.25 -8.39
CA ALA A 59 8.97 -6.86 -9.56
C ALA A 59 8.51 -8.09 -10.34
N ARG A 60 9.46 -8.96 -10.69
CA ARG A 60 9.18 -10.19 -11.43
C ARG A 60 8.25 -11.12 -10.64
N LYS A 61 8.49 -11.31 -9.34
CA LYS A 61 7.59 -12.11 -8.48
C LYS A 61 6.18 -11.53 -8.44
N ASN A 62 6.03 -10.21 -8.36
CA ASN A 62 4.72 -9.57 -8.37
C ASN A 62 4.00 -9.73 -9.70
N ILE A 63 4.70 -9.54 -10.83
CA ILE A 63 4.14 -9.78 -12.17
C ILE A 63 3.70 -11.24 -12.30
N SER A 64 4.55 -12.20 -11.95
CA SER A 64 4.22 -13.62 -11.96
C SER A 64 3.01 -13.94 -11.07
N HIS A 65 2.93 -13.34 -9.88
CA HIS A 65 1.78 -13.51 -8.96
C HIS A 65 0.47 -12.98 -9.56
N LEU A 66 0.49 -11.80 -10.19
CA LEU A 66 -0.69 -11.24 -10.85
C LEU A 66 -1.15 -12.13 -12.02
N LEU A 67 -0.22 -12.61 -12.84
CA LEU A 67 -0.52 -13.52 -13.95
C LEU A 67 -1.10 -14.85 -13.45
N LYS A 68 -0.52 -15.45 -12.41
CA LYS A 68 -1.07 -16.65 -11.76
C LYS A 68 -2.49 -16.42 -11.22
N LYS A 69 -2.78 -15.24 -10.67
CA LYS A 69 -4.13 -14.90 -10.23
C LYS A 69 -5.11 -14.76 -11.40
N LEU A 70 -4.68 -14.23 -12.54
CA LEU A 70 -5.49 -14.09 -13.75
C LEU A 70 -5.82 -15.44 -14.41
N ARG A 71 -4.97 -16.46 -14.24
CA ARG A 71 -5.15 -17.82 -14.79
C ARG A 71 -6.20 -18.68 -14.06
N LYS A 72 -6.87 -18.16 -13.04
CA LYS A 72 -7.89 -18.95 -12.32
C LYS A 72 -9.02 -19.36 -13.27
N PRO A 73 -9.48 -20.62 -13.25
CA PRO A 73 -10.51 -21.10 -14.18
C PRO A 73 -11.79 -20.25 -14.17
N GLN A 74 -12.18 -19.73 -12.99
CA GLN A 74 -13.35 -18.87 -12.86
C GLN A 74 -13.21 -17.56 -13.65
N ILE A 75 -12.00 -17.00 -13.73
CA ILE A 75 -11.73 -15.78 -14.51
C ILE A 75 -11.79 -16.10 -16.00
N GLN A 76 -11.21 -17.24 -16.40
CA GLN A 76 -11.22 -17.66 -17.80
C GLN A 76 -12.65 -17.82 -18.31
N GLU A 77 -13.50 -18.50 -17.55
CA GLU A 77 -14.92 -18.67 -17.86
C GLU A 77 -15.63 -17.32 -18.03
N LEU A 78 -15.47 -16.39 -17.07
CA LEU A 78 -16.06 -15.05 -17.15
C LEU A 78 -15.62 -14.27 -18.39
N VAL A 79 -14.33 -14.39 -18.76
CA VAL A 79 -13.79 -13.73 -19.96
C VAL A 79 -14.40 -14.32 -21.23
N TYR A 80 -14.45 -15.64 -21.36
CA TYR A 80 -15.01 -16.29 -22.54
C TYR A 80 -16.51 -16.02 -22.68
N GLN A 81 -17.27 -16.08 -21.59
CA GLN A 81 -18.69 -15.71 -21.58
C GLN A 81 -18.90 -14.25 -22.00
N GLY A 82 -18.08 -13.32 -21.49
CA GLY A 82 -18.14 -11.91 -21.89
C GLY A 82 -17.86 -11.71 -23.37
N LEU A 83 -16.83 -12.38 -23.92
CA LEU A 83 -16.49 -12.30 -25.33
C LEU A 83 -17.56 -12.90 -26.24
N GLN A 84 -18.19 -14.01 -25.82
CA GLN A 84 -19.32 -14.61 -26.54
C GLN A 84 -20.52 -13.67 -26.60
N ARG A 85 -20.92 -13.06 -25.46
CA ARG A 85 -21.99 -12.05 -25.41
C ARG A 85 -21.69 -10.88 -26.35
N HIS A 86 -20.49 -10.33 -26.27
CA HIS A 86 -20.08 -9.22 -27.13
C HIS A 86 -20.12 -9.57 -28.63
N SER A 87 -19.73 -10.79 -29.01
CA SER A 87 -19.81 -11.25 -30.39
C SER A 87 -21.25 -11.45 -30.89
N GLN A 88 -22.20 -11.74 -29.99
CA GLN A 88 -23.62 -11.87 -30.32
C GLN A 88 -24.29 -10.49 -30.46
N GLU A 89 -23.95 -9.55 -29.57
CA GLU A 89 -24.48 -8.18 -29.58
C GLU A 89 -23.90 -7.32 -30.71
N ASN A 90 -22.66 -7.61 -31.13
CA ASN A 90 -21.97 -6.90 -32.22
C ASN A 90 -21.53 -7.89 -33.31
N PRO A 91 -22.46 -8.43 -34.12
CA PRO A 91 -22.12 -9.35 -35.19
C PRO A 91 -21.18 -8.64 -36.18
N PRO A 92 -20.21 -9.36 -36.79
CA PRO A 92 -19.25 -8.77 -37.71
C PRO A 92 -19.95 -8.27 -38.97
N SER A 93 -20.37 -7.00 -38.96
CA SER A 93 -20.79 -6.30 -40.17
C SER A 93 -19.55 -6.07 -41.04
N LYS A 94 -19.65 -6.38 -42.33
CA LYS A 94 -18.50 -6.40 -43.27
C LYS A 94 -17.79 -5.05 -43.45
N ASN A 95 -18.28 -3.95 -42.87
CA ASN A 95 -17.80 -2.59 -43.14
C ASN A 95 -17.52 -1.72 -41.90
N ILE A 96 -17.59 -2.25 -40.67
CA ILE A 96 -17.24 -1.46 -39.48
C ILE A 96 -15.83 -1.88 -39.03
N VAL A 97 -14.88 -0.96 -39.13
CA VAL A 97 -13.56 -1.10 -38.52
C VAL A 97 -13.79 -1.45 -37.05
N PRO A 98 -13.28 -2.59 -36.54
CA PRO A 98 -13.51 -2.96 -35.15
C PRO A 98 -13.05 -1.81 -34.27
N ASP A 99 -13.94 -1.31 -33.40
CA ASP A 99 -13.58 -0.23 -32.48
C ASP A 99 -12.31 -0.63 -31.72
N SER A 100 -11.50 0.38 -31.40
CA SER A 100 -10.22 0.23 -30.72
C SER A 100 -10.32 -0.62 -29.44
N PHE A 101 -11.48 -0.63 -28.76
CA PHE A 101 -11.75 -1.51 -27.62
C PHE A 101 -11.91 -2.97 -28.04
N GLY A 102 -12.68 -3.28 -29.09
CA GLY A 102 -12.88 -4.64 -29.60
C GLY A 102 -11.57 -5.34 -29.98
N LYS A 103 -10.65 -4.63 -30.65
CA LYS A 103 -9.30 -5.15 -30.95
C LYS A 103 -8.46 -5.36 -29.69
N TRP A 104 -8.63 -4.48 -28.70
CA TRP A 104 -7.91 -4.57 -27.45
C TRP A 104 -8.40 -5.75 -26.60
N ILE A 105 -9.71 -5.90 -26.40
CA ILE A 105 -10.31 -6.96 -25.58
C ILE A 105 -10.11 -8.35 -26.18
N ALA A 106 -9.99 -8.47 -27.50
CA ALA A 106 -9.69 -9.73 -28.18
C ALA A 106 -8.32 -10.34 -27.78
N ASN A 107 -7.41 -9.55 -27.22
CA ASN A 107 -6.13 -10.03 -26.70
C ASN A 107 -6.19 -10.50 -25.24
N LEU A 108 -7.29 -10.27 -24.52
CA LEU A 108 -7.45 -10.68 -23.13
C LEU A 108 -7.30 -12.19 -22.92
N PRO A 109 -7.85 -13.09 -23.77
CA PRO A 109 -7.63 -14.54 -23.67
C PRO A 109 -6.15 -14.92 -23.62
N ASN A 110 -5.32 -14.27 -24.46
CA ASN A 110 -3.89 -14.54 -24.49
C ASN A 110 -3.20 -14.20 -23.16
N LEU A 111 -3.64 -13.13 -22.48
CA LEU A 111 -3.10 -12.76 -21.17
C LEU A 111 -3.49 -13.75 -20.06
N ILE A 112 -4.76 -14.18 -20.03
CA ILE A 112 -5.29 -15.02 -18.93
C ILE A 112 -4.86 -16.49 -19.02
N VAL A 113 -4.26 -16.91 -20.14
CA VAL A 113 -3.64 -18.24 -20.28
C VAL A 113 -2.11 -18.20 -20.20
N PHE A 114 -1.51 -17.00 -20.32
CA PHE A 114 -0.06 -16.79 -20.31
C PHE A 114 0.60 -17.37 -19.05
N ASP A 115 1.61 -18.22 -19.24
CA ASP A 115 2.35 -18.82 -18.14
C ASP A 115 3.65 -18.04 -17.86
N PRO A 116 3.78 -17.37 -16.70
CA PRO A 116 5.01 -16.64 -16.38
C PRO A 116 6.22 -17.56 -16.13
N ASP A 117 6.01 -18.87 -15.93
CA ASP A 117 7.05 -19.84 -15.60
C ASP A 117 7.45 -20.71 -16.81
N SER A 118 6.78 -20.61 -17.96
CA SER A 118 7.04 -21.41 -19.18
C SER A 118 8.37 -21.11 -19.88
N GLY A 119 9.18 -20.18 -19.35
CA GLY A 119 10.43 -19.75 -19.99
C GLY A 119 10.22 -18.89 -21.25
N GLU A 120 9.00 -18.42 -21.49
CA GLU A 120 8.67 -17.57 -22.63
C GLU A 120 9.53 -16.29 -22.71
N ARG A 121 9.75 -15.81 -23.95
CA ARG A 121 10.66 -14.69 -24.22
C ARG A 121 10.17 -13.43 -23.48
N PRO A 122 11.07 -12.67 -22.82
CA PRO A 122 10.73 -11.41 -22.14
C PRO A 122 9.94 -10.42 -23.02
N ALA A 123 10.16 -10.43 -24.33
CA ALA A 123 9.44 -9.57 -25.28
C ALA A 123 7.92 -9.83 -25.29
N ILE A 124 7.48 -11.08 -25.18
CA ILE A 124 6.04 -11.44 -25.18
C ILE A 124 5.38 -10.91 -23.91
N LEU A 125 6.02 -11.13 -22.76
CA LEU A 125 5.58 -10.59 -21.49
C LEU A 125 5.49 -9.06 -21.52
N LEU A 126 6.49 -8.38 -22.10
CA LEU A 126 6.47 -6.93 -22.22
C LEU A 126 5.30 -6.44 -23.09
N SER A 127 4.97 -7.13 -24.18
CA SER A 127 3.81 -6.84 -25.01
C SER A 127 2.50 -6.95 -24.23
N HIS A 128 2.36 -7.97 -23.37
CA HIS A 128 1.20 -8.13 -22.49
C HIS A 128 1.11 -7.04 -21.41
N ILE A 129 2.23 -6.64 -20.80
CA ILE A 129 2.26 -5.55 -19.82
C ILE A 129 1.95 -4.21 -20.49
N ALA A 130 2.47 -3.96 -21.69
CA ALA A 130 2.17 -2.78 -22.49
C ALA A 130 0.68 -2.73 -22.88
N TRP A 131 0.13 -3.84 -23.33
CA TRP A 131 -1.30 -4.00 -23.60
C TRP A 131 -2.15 -3.68 -22.37
N ALA A 132 -1.78 -4.20 -21.19
CA ALA A 132 -2.50 -3.99 -19.94
C ALA A 132 -2.51 -2.52 -19.48
N SER A 133 -1.53 -1.71 -19.91
CA SER A 133 -1.44 -0.29 -19.53
C SER A 133 -2.61 0.57 -20.05
N TYR A 134 -3.29 0.13 -21.10
CA TYR A 134 -4.45 0.81 -21.65
C TYR A 134 -5.73 0.55 -20.86
N ALA A 135 -5.80 -0.56 -20.10
CA ALA A 135 -7.01 -1.02 -19.43
C ALA A 135 -7.63 0.08 -18.56
N LYS A 136 -6.84 0.68 -17.65
CA LYS A 136 -7.35 1.67 -16.70
C LYS A 136 -7.62 3.03 -17.33
N TRP A 137 -6.73 3.50 -18.20
CA TRP A 137 -6.73 4.90 -18.64
C TRP A 137 -7.51 5.16 -19.92
N ARG A 138 -7.73 4.11 -20.71
CA ARG A 138 -8.40 4.21 -22.01
C ARG A 138 -9.71 3.44 -22.07
N TYR A 139 -9.81 2.35 -21.30
CA TYR A 139 -10.89 1.37 -21.46
C TYR A 139 -11.66 1.07 -20.16
N SER A 140 -11.55 1.89 -19.11
CA SER A 140 -12.17 1.61 -17.82
C SER A 140 -13.69 1.54 -17.90
N GLU A 141 -14.32 2.53 -18.54
CA GLU A 141 -15.77 2.59 -18.71
C GLU A 141 -16.27 1.42 -19.56
N GLN A 142 -15.59 1.11 -20.66
CA GLN A 142 -15.92 -0.02 -21.52
C GLN A 142 -15.76 -1.36 -20.79
N LEU A 143 -14.72 -1.52 -19.95
CA LEU A 143 -14.53 -2.70 -19.12
C LEU A 143 -15.65 -2.84 -18.08
N GLU A 144 -16.08 -1.74 -17.47
CA GLU A 144 -17.22 -1.72 -16.54
C GLU A 144 -18.50 -2.13 -17.26
N HIS A 145 -18.82 -1.55 -18.42
CA HIS A 145 -19.99 -1.94 -19.19
C HIS A 145 -19.96 -3.42 -19.64
N PHE A 146 -18.79 -3.91 -20.07
CA PHE A 146 -18.60 -5.27 -20.55
C PHE A 146 -18.79 -6.33 -19.45
N PHE A 147 -18.30 -6.05 -18.23
CA PHE A 147 -18.29 -7.01 -17.13
C PHE A 147 -19.34 -6.79 -16.04
N CYS A 148 -19.93 -5.59 -15.91
CA CYS A 148 -20.95 -5.26 -14.88
C CYS A 148 -22.40 -5.34 -15.38
N SER A 149 -22.65 -5.83 -16.59
CA SER A 149 -24.02 -5.86 -17.13
C SER A 149 -24.95 -6.66 -16.20
N GLY A 150 -26.14 -6.12 -15.90
CA GLY A 150 -27.17 -6.82 -15.09
C GLY A 150 -27.07 -6.67 -13.57
N GLY A 151 -26.43 -5.61 -13.05
CA GLY A 151 -26.38 -5.32 -11.61
C GLY A 151 -25.27 -6.05 -10.83
N ASN A 152 -24.35 -6.68 -11.53
CA ASN A 152 -23.19 -7.33 -10.94
C ASN A 152 -22.11 -6.32 -10.52
N GLU A 153 -21.42 -6.61 -9.42
CA GLU A 153 -20.25 -5.82 -9.00
C GLU A 153 -19.10 -5.94 -10.01
N PHE A 154 -18.31 -4.87 -10.14
CA PHE A 154 -17.14 -4.86 -11.01
C PHE A 154 -16.13 -5.92 -10.59
N PRO A 155 -15.73 -6.85 -11.47
CA PRO A 155 -14.89 -7.97 -11.05
C PRO A 155 -13.52 -7.52 -10.52
N ASP A 156 -13.23 -7.91 -9.29
CA ASP A 156 -11.96 -7.60 -8.61
C ASP A 156 -10.70 -7.99 -9.42
N TRP A 157 -10.82 -9.01 -10.27
CA TRP A 157 -9.70 -9.50 -11.06
C TRP A 157 -9.25 -8.52 -12.14
N ILE A 158 -10.11 -7.59 -12.60
CA ILE A 158 -9.72 -6.53 -13.53
C ILE A 158 -8.68 -5.61 -12.86
N GLY A 159 -8.75 -5.46 -11.54
CA GLY A 159 -7.71 -4.80 -10.75
C GLY A 159 -6.33 -5.43 -10.91
N TYR A 160 -6.21 -6.70 -11.29
CA TYR A 160 -4.91 -7.32 -11.60
C TYR A 160 -4.36 -6.83 -12.94
N ILE A 161 -5.19 -6.63 -13.96
CA ILE A 161 -4.79 -6.03 -15.24
C ILE A 161 -4.33 -4.60 -15.02
N TYR A 162 -5.08 -3.82 -14.23
CA TYR A 162 -4.67 -2.45 -13.89
C TYR A 162 -3.31 -2.43 -13.20
N LYS A 163 -3.08 -3.33 -12.23
CA LYS A 163 -1.78 -3.46 -11.55
C LYS A 163 -0.67 -3.86 -12.51
N LEU A 164 -0.94 -4.75 -13.47
CA LEU A 164 0.04 -5.16 -14.48
C LEU A 164 0.44 -3.98 -15.38
N GLY A 165 -0.54 -3.23 -15.89
CA GLY A 165 -0.30 -2.07 -16.74
C GLY A 165 0.55 -0.98 -16.08
N ARG A 166 0.48 -0.84 -14.75
CA ARG A 166 1.28 0.13 -13.98
C ARG A 166 2.79 -0.05 -14.14
N PHE A 167 3.28 -1.28 -14.37
CA PHE A 167 4.71 -1.51 -14.59
C PHE A 167 5.20 -0.84 -15.87
N TYR A 168 4.43 -0.99 -16.95
CA TYR A 168 4.74 -0.33 -18.21
C TYR A 168 4.63 1.19 -18.11
N THR A 169 3.57 1.71 -17.48
CA THR A 169 3.40 3.15 -17.28
C THR A 169 4.55 3.74 -16.45
N ALA A 170 4.94 3.09 -15.35
CA ALA A 170 6.04 3.55 -14.51
C ALA A 170 7.38 3.58 -15.27
N ALA A 171 7.71 2.49 -15.97
CA ALA A 171 8.93 2.41 -16.77
C ALA A 171 8.95 3.47 -17.89
N LYS A 172 7.84 3.61 -18.63
CA LYS A 172 7.71 4.61 -19.70
C LYS A 172 7.83 6.04 -19.17
N THR A 173 7.26 6.34 -18.01
CA THR A 173 7.38 7.67 -17.38
C THR A 173 8.80 7.95 -16.94
N LEU A 174 9.50 6.97 -16.34
CA LEU A 174 10.90 7.12 -15.96
C LEU A 174 11.80 7.36 -17.17
N LEU A 175 11.60 6.61 -18.26
CA LEU A 175 12.35 6.80 -19.52
C LEU A 175 12.10 8.18 -20.13
N LYS A 176 10.84 8.65 -20.12
CA LYS A 176 10.51 10.01 -20.57
C LYS A 176 11.16 11.08 -19.70
N LEU A 177 11.24 10.86 -18.39
CA LEU A 177 11.93 11.76 -17.47
C LEU A 177 13.44 11.77 -17.77
N ALA A 178 14.05 10.60 -17.93
CA ALA A 178 15.47 10.47 -18.28
C ALA A 178 15.82 11.18 -19.59
N ALA A 179 14.96 11.08 -20.60
CA ALA A 179 15.17 11.76 -21.88
C ALA A 179 15.05 13.30 -21.78
N ARG A 180 14.24 13.80 -20.84
CA ARG A 180 14.00 15.25 -20.65
C ARG A 180 14.95 15.90 -19.66
N GLN A 181 15.35 15.16 -18.63
CA GLN A 181 16.16 15.61 -17.51
C GLN A 181 17.19 14.51 -17.16
N PRO A 182 18.20 14.31 -18.02
CA PRO A 182 19.19 13.27 -17.83
C PRO A 182 19.95 13.45 -16.51
N ASP A 183 20.29 14.68 -16.14
CA ASP A 183 21.03 14.99 -14.92
C ASP A 183 20.26 14.56 -13.67
N LEU A 184 18.95 14.81 -13.62
CA LEU A 184 18.10 14.39 -12.51
C LEU A 184 18.16 12.87 -12.35
N VAL A 185 18.01 12.11 -13.44
CA VAL A 185 18.04 10.64 -13.38
C VAL A 185 19.44 10.12 -13.07
N SER A 186 20.49 10.75 -13.61
CA SER A 186 21.88 10.37 -13.33
C SER A 186 22.27 10.55 -11.86
N SER A 187 21.63 11.52 -11.17
CA SER A 187 21.82 11.78 -9.75
C SER A 187 20.97 10.91 -8.83
N MET A 188 20.04 10.11 -9.36
CA MET A 188 19.17 9.27 -8.53
C MET A 188 19.98 8.18 -7.83
N ARG A 189 19.90 8.18 -6.50
CA ARG A 189 20.49 7.13 -5.66
C ARG A 189 19.46 6.03 -5.37
N VAL A 190 19.99 4.82 -5.29
CA VAL A 190 19.23 3.59 -5.11
C VAL A 190 19.64 2.95 -3.81
N GLU A 191 18.69 2.80 -2.89
CA GLU A 191 18.93 2.09 -1.64
C GLU A 191 17.89 1.00 -1.43
N ALA A 192 18.38 -0.19 -1.14
CA ALA A 192 17.54 -1.30 -0.72
C ALA A 192 17.40 -1.24 0.79
N ILE A 193 16.19 -0.99 1.26
CA ILE A 193 15.88 -0.99 2.69
C ILE A 193 15.20 -2.31 3.03
N ASP A 194 15.82 -3.04 3.95
CA ASP A 194 15.24 -4.28 4.47
C ASP A 194 14.11 -3.96 5.44
N ALA A 195 12.99 -4.66 5.25
CA ALA A 195 11.86 -4.52 6.15
C ALA A 195 12.24 -5.09 7.53
N PRO A 196 12.04 -4.34 8.62
CA PRO A 196 12.24 -4.85 9.96
C PRO A 196 11.35 -6.07 10.24
N SER A 197 11.80 -6.93 11.15
CA SER A 197 11.03 -8.07 11.62
C SER A 197 9.68 -7.63 12.19
N GLN A 198 8.64 -8.41 11.89
CA GLN A 198 7.32 -8.23 12.48
C GLN A 198 7.34 -8.59 13.97
N VAL A 199 6.50 -7.92 14.76
CA VAL A 199 6.43 -8.10 16.21
C VAL A 199 5.05 -8.59 16.61
N ALA A 200 4.97 -9.69 17.35
CA ALA A 200 3.71 -10.13 17.93
C ALA A 200 3.27 -9.18 19.04
N PHE A 201 2.00 -8.80 19.04
CA PHE A 201 1.40 -7.96 20.06
C PHE A 201 0.09 -8.57 20.55
N SER A 202 -0.08 -8.54 21.86
CA SER A 202 -1.34 -8.81 22.53
C SER A 202 -1.44 -7.89 23.74
N VAL A 203 -2.64 -7.39 24.01
CA VAL A 203 -2.94 -6.82 25.32
C VAL A 203 -2.85 -7.93 26.37
N SER A 204 -2.56 -7.58 27.63
CA SER A 204 -2.59 -8.54 28.74
C SER A 204 -3.90 -9.32 28.78
N ASP A 205 -3.89 -10.56 29.28
CA ASP A 205 -5.10 -11.37 29.51
C ASP A 205 -5.99 -10.83 30.65
N ASP A 206 -5.83 -9.55 31.01
CA ASP A 206 -6.65 -8.80 31.94
C ASP A 206 -8.07 -8.67 31.37
N GLU A 207 -9.04 -9.23 32.10
CA GLU A 207 -10.47 -9.21 31.76
C GLU A 207 -11.07 -7.79 31.80
N THR A 208 -10.33 -6.78 32.29
CA THR A 208 -10.76 -5.38 32.39
C THR A 208 -9.97 -4.43 31.48
N ALA A 209 -9.24 -4.95 30.50
CA ALA A 209 -8.33 -4.17 29.67
C ALA A 209 -9.03 -3.05 28.88
N LEU A 210 -10.18 -3.33 28.24
CA LEU A 210 -10.95 -2.32 27.53
C LEU A 210 -11.54 -1.31 28.51
N MET A 211 -12.09 -1.74 29.64
CA MET A 211 -12.66 -0.88 30.68
C MET A 211 -11.63 0.14 31.15
N ARG A 212 -10.40 -0.28 31.43
CA ARG A 212 -9.29 0.63 31.81
C ARG A 212 -8.97 1.64 30.72
N VAL A 213 -8.97 1.21 29.45
CA VAL A 213 -8.77 2.12 28.31
C VAL A 213 -9.91 3.12 28.23
N VAL A 214 -11.16 2.69 28.36
CA VAL A 214 -12.34 3.57 28.32
C VAL A 214 -12.29 4.58 29.46
N GLN A 215 -12.02 4.14 30.70
CA GLN A 215 -11.86 5.00 31.88
C GLN A 215 -10.77 6.05 31.70
N ARG A 216 -9.69 5.71 30.98
CA ARG A 216 -8.61 6.67 30.67
C ARG A 216 -9.04 7.68 29.60
N LEU A 217 -9.81 7.25 28.60
CA LEU A 217 -10.13 8.06 27.44
C LEU A 217 -11.30 9.03 27.68
N VAL A 218 -12.29 8.64 28.48
CA VAL A 218 -13.50 9.44 28.69
C VAL A 218 -13.75 9.71 30.17
N THR A 219 -14.27 10.90 30.46
CA THR A 219 -14.74 11.30 31.80
C THR A 219 -16.19 10.93 32.07
N SER A 220 -16.92 10.50 31.03
CA SER A 220 -18.31 10.02 31.10
C SER A 220 -18.41 8.64 31.74
N ASN A 221 -19.63 8.17 32.03
CA ASN A 221 -19.88 6.85 32.62
C ASN A 221 -19.27 5.72 31.76
N PRO A 222 -18.18 5.06 32.21
CA PRO A 222 -17.49 4.02 31.43
C PRO A 222 -18.35 2.78 31.19
N GLU A 223 -19.22 2.42 32.15
CA GLU A 223 -20.08 1.24 32.05
C GLU A 223 -21.15 1.40 30.96
N GLU A 224 -21.76 2.59 30.89
CA GLU A 224 -22.72 2.92 29.84
C GLU A 224 -22.06 2.87 28.45
N LEU A 225 -20.84 3.41 28.33
CA LEU A 225 -20.11 3.38 27.07
C LEU A 225 -19.71 1.95 26.68
N MET A 226 -19.33 1.11 27.63
CA MET A 226 -19.06 -0.31 27.42
C MET A 226 -20.31 -1.06 26.91
N SER A 227 -21.46 -0.79 27.51
CA SER A 227 -22.75 -1.34 27.05
C SER A 227 -23.07 -0.92 25.61
N ARG A 228 -22.91 0.36 25.29
CA ARG A 228 -23.09 0.89 23.92
C ARG A 228 -22.11 0.28 22.92
N LEU A 229 -20.85 0.06 23.32
CA LEU A 229 -19.87 -0.65 22.50
C LEU A 229 -20.30 -2.08 22.22
N GLY A 230 -20.83 -2.80 23.21
CA GLY A 230 -21.38 -4.15 23.05
C GLY A 230 -22.53 -4.20 22.05
N GLN A 231 -23.48 -3.27 22.15
CA GLN A 231 -24.58 -3.13 21.19
C GLN A 231 -24.06 -2.87 19.77
N PHE A 232 -23.13 -1.92 19.61
CA PHE A 232 -22.59 -1.56 18.30
C PHE A 232 -21.75 -2.67 17.66
N TRP A 233 -20.94 -3.35 18.46
CA TRP A 233 -20.13 -4.49 18.01
C TRP A 233 -20.91 -5.79 17.89
N VAL A 234 -22.18 -5.79 18.31
CA VAL A 234 -23.08 -6.95 18.34
C VAL A 234 -22.42 -8.10 19.12
N THR A 235 -22.10 -7.82 20.38
CA THR A 235 -21.43 -8.76 21.28
C THR A 235 -21.87 -8.54 22.73
N GLU A 236 -22.07 -9.65 23.45
CA GLU A 236 -22.37 -9.64 24.89
C GLU A 236 -21.12 -9.38 25.73
N ASP A 237 -19.92 -9.63 25.16
CA ASP A 237 -18.63 -9.46 25.83
C ASP A 237 -17.69 -8.56 24.99
N PRO A 238 -17.78 -7.23 25.19
CA PRO A 238 -16.89 -6.26 24.54
C PRO A 238 -15.41 -6.46 24.88
N GLU A 239 -15.10 -6.95 26.09
CA GLU A 239 -13.74 -7.18 26.58
C GLU A 239 -13.06 -8.31 25.81
N ALA A 240 -13.69 -9.48 25.73
CA ALA A 240 -13.16 -10.59 24.93
C ALA A 240 -13.01 -10.22 23.46
N ARG A 241 -13.97 -9.47 22.90
CA ARG A 241 -13.85 -8.97 21.52
C ARG A 241 -12.65 -8.04 21.34
N PHE A 242 -12.44 -7.11 22.28
CA PHE A 242 -11.30 -6.19 22.25
C PHE A 242 -9.96 -6.92 22.38
N ARG A 243 -9.84 -7.85 23.34
CA ARG A 243 -8.64 -8.68 23.50
C ARG A 243 -8.34 -9.48 22.24
N LYS A 244 -9.35 -10.08 21.62
CA LYS A 244 -9.21 -10.79 20.34
C LYS A 244 -8.75 -9.85 19.22
N ALA A 245 -9.30 -8.64 19.14
CA ALA A 245 -8.90 -7.63 18.15
C ALA A 245 -7.47 -7.11 18.37
N CYS A 246 -6.97 -7.14 19.60
CA CYS A 246 -5.61 -6.74 19.96
C CYS A 246 -4.55 -7.83 19.76
N ARG A 247 -4.93 -9.04 19.34
CA ARG A 247 -3.96 -10.09 18.93
C ARG A 247 -3.49 -9.80 17.52
N LEU A 248 -2.38 -9.06 17.41
CA LEU A 248 -1.90 -8.47 16.16
C LEU A 248 -0.47 -8.89 15.87
N THR A 249 -0.13 -8.93 14.58
CA THR A 249 1.25 -8.99 14.10
C THR A 249 1.62 -7.60 13.60
N LEU A 250 2.33 -6.84 14.44
CA LEU A 250 2.76 -5.48 14.15
C LEU A 250 3.78 -5.47 13.01
N THR A 251 3.63 -4.51 12.11
CA THR A 251 4.44 -4.36 10.91
C THR A 251 4.81 -2.90 10.68
N VAL A 252 6.08 -2.66 10.39
CA VAL A 252 6.57 -1.34 9.98
C VAL A 252 6.19 -1.11 8.52
N HIS A 253 5.43 -0.05 8.24
CA HIS A 253 5.09 0.35 6.88
C HIS A 253 6.30 0.92 6.12
N ALA A 254 6.29 0.87 4.79
CA ALA A 254 7.42 1.30 3.96
C ALA A 254 7.78 2.78 4.15
N GLU A 255 6.77 3.63 4.37
CA GLU A 255 6.96 5.06 4.67
C GLU A 255 7.80 5.24 5.94
N MET A 256 7.54 4.43 6.97
CA MET A 256 8.30 4.49 8.21
C MET A 256 9.71 3.92 8.08
N GLN A 257 9.89 2.89 7.25
CA GLN A 257 11.21 2.35 6.93
C GLN A 257 12.08 3.40 6.25
N LEU A 258 11.51 4.13 5.27
CA LEU A 258 12.22 5.16 4.53
C LEU A 258 12.55 6.37 5.40
N LEU A 259 11.63 6.79 6.27
CA LEU A 259 11.89 7.88 7.21
C LEU A 259 13.02 7.51 8.18
N SER A 260 12.94 6.31 8.75
CA SER A 260 13.99 5.81 9.65
C SER A 260 15.34 5.69 8.95
N PHE A 261 15.37 5.31 7.67
CA PHE A 261 16.61 5.30 6.89
C PHE A 261 17.26 6.69 6.87
N TYR A 262 16.51 7.76 6.57
CA TYR A 262 17.06 9.12 6.57
C TYR A 262 17.47 9.62 7.95
N ASP A 263 16.80 9.17 9.01
CA ASP A 263 17.23 9.50 10.37
C ASP A 263 18.60 8.91 10.73
N HIS A 264 18.93 7.74 10.17
CA HIS A 264 20.24 7.10 10.34
C HIS A 264 21.28 7.59 9.33
N HIS A 265 20.84 8.27 8.26
CA HIS A 265 21.65 8.73 7.13
C HIS A 265 21.30 10.17 6.76
N PRO A 266 21.52 11.16 7.65
CA PRO A 266 21.17 12.55 7.40
C PRO A 266 21.91 13.14 6.19
N GLU A 267 23.10 12.63 5.86
CA GLU A 267 23.87 12.97 4.66
C GLU A 267 23.15 12.58 3.35
N LEU A 268 22.17 11.69 3.43
CA LEU A 268 21.37 11.21 2.31
C LEU A 268 19.97 11.85 2.28
N ALA A 269 19.67 12.77 3.21
CA ALA A 269 18.38 13.42 3.27
C ALA A 269 18.02 14.05 1.91
N PRO A 270 16.78 13.83 1.41
CA PRO A 270 16.43 14.25 0.07
C PRO A 270 16.30 15.77 0.00
N ARG A 271 16.87 16.37 -1.04
CA ARG A 271 16.73 17.82 -1.31
C ARG A 271 15.27 18.24 -1.50
N LEU A 272 14.47 17.35 -2.10
CA LEU A 272 13.03 17.47 -2.20
C LEU A 272 12.39 16.54 -1.16
N ALA A 273 11.83 17.11 -0.10
CA ALA A 273 11.16 16.38 0.97
C ALA A 273 9.79 15.82 0.52
N PHE A 274 9.80 14.94 -0.48
CA PHE A 274 8.62 14.33 -1.06
C PHE A 274 8.80 12.83 -1.28
N MET A 275 7.83 12.05 -0.82
CA MET A 275 7.79 10.61 -0.93
C MET A 275 6.84 10.17 -2.04
N GLY A 276 7.41 9.65 -3.13
CA GLY A 276 6.66 8.98 -4.19
C GLY A 276 6.29 7.55 -3.78
N THR A 277 5.07 7.32 -3.34
CA THR A 277 4.61 6.00 -2.87
C THR A 277 3.76 5.26 -3.91
N SER A 278 3.91 3.93 -3.99
CA SER A 278 3.10 3.09 -4.90
C SER A 278 1.63 2.94 -4.46
N LYS A 279 1.34 3.27 -3.20
CA LYS A 279 0.00 3.37 -2.60
C LYS A 279 -0.06 4.66 -1.80
N LYS A 280 -1.25 5.25 -1.64
CA LYS A 280 -1.46 6.36 -0.72
C LYS A 280 -1.01 5.96 0.69
N THR A 281 -0.56 6.93 1.46
CA THR A 281 -0.08 6.69 2.82
C THR A 281 -1.23 6.36 3.75
N CYS A 282 -0.94 5.55 4.78
CA CYS A 282 -1.94 5.34 5.82
C CYS A 282 -2.06 6.53 6.76
N PHE A 283 -3.16 6.59 7.52
CA PHE A 283 -3.39 7.66 8.48
C PHE A 283 -2.24 7.80 9.47
N LEU A 284 -1.77 6.69 10.06
CA LEU A 284 -0.70 6.70 11.06
C LEU A 284 0.66 7.12 10.48
N CYS A 285 0.99 6.67 9.26
CA CYS A 285 2.22 7.14 8.59
C CYS A 285 2.14 8.62 8.28
N HIS A 286 1.00 9.10 7.78
CA HIS A 286 0.79 10.51 7.48
C HIS A 286 0.92 11.38 8.73
N GLU A 287 0.23 11.03 9.82
CA GLU A 287 0.28 11.78 11.07
C GLU A 287 1.67 11.76 11.72
N PHE A 288 2.41 10.66 11.61
CA PHE A 288 3.78 10.61 12.10
C PHE A 288 4.71 11.51 11.26
N MET A 289 4.68 11.36 9.93
CA MET A 289 5.54 12.13 9.03
C MET A 289 5.27 13.64 9.11
N SER A 290 4.01 14.06 9.28
CA SER A 290 3.66 15.48 9.39
C SER A 290 4.22 16.17 10.64
N ARG A 291 4.56 15.40 11.67
CA ARG A 291 5.20 15.89 12.91
C ARG A 291 6.71 15.69 12.91
N HIS A 292 7.24 14.98 11.91
CA HIS A 292 8.65 14.63 11.86
C HIS A 292 9.51 15.82 11.39
N PRO A 293 10.71 16.05 11.96
CA PRO A 293 11.58 17.18 11.59
C PRO A 293 11.95 17.25 10.11
N LEU A 294 12.10 16.10 9.43
CA LEU A 294 12.37 16.05 7.99
C LEU A 294 11.23 16.58 7.11
N ALA A 295 10.02 16.74 7.66
CA ALA A 295 8.84 17.28 6.98
C ALA A 295 8.56 16.65 5.59
N ILE A 296 8.84 15.36 5.43
CA ILE A 296 8.65 14.65 4.16
C ILE A 296 7.16 14.53 3.87
N GLY A 297 6.71 15.19 2.82
CA GLY A 297 5.35 15.08 2.31
C GLY A 297 5.15 13.80 1.50
N ALA A 298 3.91 13.31 1.44
CA ALA A 298 3.51 12.26 0.49
C ALA A 298 2.39 12.79 -0.41
N SER A 299 2.24 12.20 -1.59
CA SER A 299 1.29 12.70 -2.59
C SER A 299 -0.18 12.63 -2.14
N ALA A 300 -0.54 11.64 -1.33
CA ALA A 300 -1.90 11.48 -0.80
C ALA A 300 -1.94 10.49 0.37
N CYS A 301 -2.95 10.65 1.23
CA CYS A 301 -3.28 9.76 2.34
C CYS A 301 -4.68 9.16 2.13
N HIS A 302 -4.84 7.85 2.28
CA HIS A 302 -6.15 7.18 2.13
C HIS A 302 -6.95 7.14 3.44
N GLN A 303 -6.48 7.81 4.50
CA GLN A 303 -7.18 7.98 5.80
C GLN A 303 -7.58 6.67 6.51
N LYS A 304 -6.98 5.54 6.15
CA LYS A 304 -7.28 4.23 6.77
C LYS A 304 -6.31 4.00 7.92
N LEU A 305 -6.88 3.59 9.05
CA LEU A 305 -6.16 3.14 10.23
C LEU A 305 -5.78 1.67 10.05
N TYR A 306 -4.51 1.34 10.31
CA TYR A 306 -4.03 -0.04 10.36
C TYR A 306 -3.64 -0.36 11.81
N PRO A 307 -4.44 -1.14 12.55
CA PRO A 307 -4.13 -1.48 13.94
C PRO A 307 -2.81 -2.22 14.11
N SER A 308 -2.37 -2.96 13.08
CA SER A 308 -1.08 -3.66 13.04
C SER A 308 0.11 -2.74 12.72
N TRP A 309 -0.06 -1.42 12.69
CA TRP A 309 1.03 -0.48 12.42
C TRP A 309 1.94 -0.37 13.64
N MET A 310 3.25 -0.23 13.40
CA MET A 310 4.22 0.15 14.41
C MET A 310 5.25 1.15 13.83
N PRO A 311 5.86 1.99 14.68
CA PRO A 311 7.00 2.80 14.28
C PRO A 311 8.17 1.92 13.86
N ALA A 312 9.08 2.49 13.05
CA ALA A 312 10.32 1.82 12.72
C ALA A 312 11.21 1.67 13.96
N PRO A 313 11.84 0.50 14.16
CA PRO A 313 12.82 0.34 15.24
C PRO A 313 14.04 1.23 14.95
N CYS A 314 14.53 1.90 16.00
CA CYS A 314 15.69 2.77 15.90
C CYS A 314 16.78 2.37 16.90
N SER A 315 17.98 2.12 16.40
CA SER A 315 19.14 1.74 17.22
C SER A 315 19.89 2.96 17.78
N VAL A 316 19.80 4.11 17.11
CA VAL A 316 20.52 5.34 17.47
C VAL A 316 19.78 6.10 18.58
N ALA A 317 20.49 6.45 19.64
CA ALA A 317 19.89 6.93 20.90
C ALA A 317 19.18 8.28 20.77
N ASN A 318 19.75 9.26 20.06
CA ASN A 318 19.14 10.58 19.85
C ASN A 318 17.86 10.48 19.01
N VAL A 319 17.92 9.79 17.87
CA VAL A 319 16.76 9.55 16.99
C VAL A 319 15.66 8.80 17.76
N ARG A 320 16.02 7.78 18.54
CA ARG A 320 15.04 7.06 19.38
C ARG A 320 14.36 8.00 20.38
N LYS A 321 15.09 8.93 20.99
CA LYS A 321 14.54 9.91 21.93
C LYS A 321 13.54 10.83 21.22
N GLU A 322 13.89 11.33 20.05
CA GLU A 322 13.01 12.18 19.22
C GLU A 322 11.76 11.41 18.79
N HIS A 323 11.93 10.19 18.26
CA HIS A 323 10.81 9.32 17.90
C HIS A 323 9.88 9.05 19.07
N LYS A 324 10.41 8.86 20.28
CA LYS A 324 9.60 8.68 21.50
C LYS A 324 8.73 9.91 21.78
N VAL A 325 9.25 11.12 21.60
CA VAL A 325 8.48 12.37 21.74
C VAL A 325 7.39 12.45 20.68
N LEU A 326 7.72 12.16 19.41
CA LEU A 326 6.74 12.14 18.32
C LEU A 326 5.62 11.12 18.56
N LEU A 327 5.97 9.91 19.00
CA LEU A 327 5.02 8.85 19.33
C LEU A 327 4.13 9.22 20.50
N TRP A 328 4.67 9.91 21.50
CA TRP A 328 3.89 10.41 22.62
C TRP A 328 2.84 11.43 22.15
N HIS A 329 3.23 12.42 21.35
CA HIS A 329 2.29 13.39 20.77
C HIS A 329 1.25 12.73 19.87
N LEU A 330 1.67 11.77 19.04
CA LEU A 330 0.77 11.00 18.19
C LEU A 330 -0.24 10.22 19.04
N SER A 331 0.23 9.54 20.10
CA SER A 331 -0.64 8.80 21.03
C SER A 331 -1.68 9.73 21.65
N GLN A 332 -1.28 10.89 22.18
CA GLN A 332 -2.21 11.86 22.75
C GLN A 332 -3.26 12.33 21.73
N HIS A 333 -2.83 12.62 20.50
CA HIS A 333 -3.74 13.02 19.42
C HIS A 333 -4.76 11.92 19.08
N LEU A 334 -4.31 10.65 19.02
CA LEU A 334 -5.18 9.50 18.78
C LEU A 334 -6.16 9.28 19.93
N GLU A 335 -5.70 9.40 21.17
CA GLU A 335 -6.55 9.26 22.37
C GLU A 335 -7.62 10.36 22.41
N GLN A 336 -7.26 11.63 22.19
CA GLN A 336 -8.22 12.74 22.11
C GLN A 336 -9.23 12.55 20.98
N THR A 337 -8.79 12.03 19.83
CA THR A 337 -9.68 11.75 18.69
C THR A 337 -10.60 10.58 18.99
N ALA A 338 -10.09 9.51 19.61
CA ALA A 338 -10.89 8.36 20.04
C ALA A 338 -11.93 8.76 21.09
N ALA A 339 -11.55 9.56 22.09
CA ALA A 339 -12.46 10.08 23.11
C ALA A 339 -13.62 10.86 22.49
N ARG A 340 -13.31 11.79 21.57
CA ARG A 340 -14.34 12.55 20.83
C ARG A 340 -15.23 11.65 19.99
N ASP A 341 -14.66 10.71 19.23
CA ASP A 341 -15.43 9.81 18.37
C ASP A 341 -16.32 8.86 19.21
N LEU A 342 -15.86 8.40 20.38
CA LEU A 342 -16.66 7.60 21.32
C LEU A 342 -17.85 8.37 21.88
N GLN A 343 -17.66 9.65 22.22
CA GLN A 343 -18.72 10.50 22.76
C GLN A 343 -19.74 10.90 21.70
N THR A 344 -19.27 11.31 20.51
CA THR A 344 -20.10 12.03 19.53
C THR A 344 -20.56 11.18 18.35
N ARG A 345 -19.89 10.06 18.06
CA ARG A 345 -20.03 9.35 16.77
C ARG A 345 -20.16 7.84 16.88
N LEU A 346 -20.21 7.28 18.09
CA LEU A 346 -20.46 5.86 18.27
C LEU A 346 -21.82 5.49 17.66
N GLY A 347 -21.81 4.64 16.63
CA GLY A 347 -23.00 4.27 15.84
C GLY A 347 -23.05 4.90 14.43
N VAL A 348 -22.28 5.95 14.15
CA VAL A 348 -22.25 6.60 12.84
C VAL A 348 -21.30 5.86 11.91
N ARG A 349 -21.84 5.13 10.92
CA ARG A 349 -21.02 4.44 9.91
C ARG A 349 -20.37 5.46 8.99
N LYS A 350 -19.03 5.49 8.96
CA LYS A 350 -18.28 6.17 7.90
C LYS A 350 -18.47 5.40 6.58
N PRO A 351 -18.71 6.09 5.44
CA PRO A 351 -18.67 5.46 4.13
C PRO A 351 -17.35 4.71 3.94
N LYS A 352 -17.39 3.52 3.33
CA LYS A 352 -16.17 2.79 2.99
C LYS A 352 -15.36 3.63 2.00
N SER A 353 -14.13 4.02 2.33
CA SER A 353 -13.25 4.67 1.36
C SER A 353 -12.87 3.65 0.28
N LEU A 354 -13.25 3.90 -0.98
CA LEU A 354 -12.95 3.04 -2.12
C LEU A 354 -11.49 3.12 -2.59
N ASP A 355 -10.58 3.67 -1.77
CA ASP A 355 -9.28 4.19 -2.19
C ASP A 355 -8.20 3.14 -2.52
N SER A 356 -8.61 1.90 -2.79
CA SER A 356 -7.73 0.80 -3.23
C SER A 356 -7.70 0.62 -4.76
N THR A 357 -8.33 1.51 -5.53
CA THR A 357 -8.49 1.40 -6.99
C THR A 357 -7.32 1.99 -7.77
N ALA A 358 -6.22 1.25 -7.82
CA ALA A 358 -5.29 1.17 -8.95
C ALA A 358 -4.79 2.46 -9.63
N GLY A 359 -4.80 3.62 -8.96
CA GLY A 359 -4.26 4.88 -9.49
C GLY A 359 -2.78 5.06 -9.14
N PRO A 360 -1.99 5.81 -9.92
CA PRO A 360 -0.80 6.43 -9.37
C PRO A 360 -1.25 7.32 -8.21
N SER A 361 -0.47 7.36 -7.13
CA SER A 361 -0.75 8.22 -5.98
C SER A 361 -0.67 9.71 -6.32
N LEU A 362 -0.27 10.06 -7.56
CA LEU A 362 -0.45 11.37 -8.14
C LEU A 362 -1.93 11.55 -8.54
N SER A 363 -2.76 11.91 -7.56
CA SER A 363 -4.04 12.55 -7.82
C SER A 363 -3.76 13.95 -8.39
N THR A 364 -3.52 14.04 -9.69
CA THR A 364 -3.77 15.27 -10.45
C THR A 364 -5.22 15.35 -10.92
N THR A 365 -6.08 14.43 -10.51
CA THR A 365 -7.53 14.55 -10.72
C THR A 365 -8.15 15.28 -9.54
N ASP A 366 -8.40 16.55 -9.82
CA ASP A 366 -9.31 17.49 -9.18
C ASP A 366 -10.46 16.79 -8.42
N ASN A 367 -10.42 16.92 -7.09
CA ASN A 367 -11.59 16.96 -6.21
C ASN A 367 -11.09 17.24 -4.78
N GLY A 368 -11.10 18.52 -4.39
CA GLY A 368 -11.21 18.93 -2.99
C GLY A 368 -9.94 18.98 -2.15
N ALA A 369 -8.73 18.99 -2.73
CA ALA A 369 -7.55 19.42 -1.98
C ALA A 369 -7.62 20.95 -1.76
N PRO A 370 -7.64 21.44 -0.51
CA PRO A 370 -7.72 22.87 -0.28
C PRO A 370 -6.45 23.56 -0.82
N LYS A 371 -6.67 24.62 -1.62
CA LYS A 371 -5.67 25.38 -2.39
C LYS A 371 -4.47 25.93 -1.58
N TRP A 372 -4.47 25.80 -0.25
CA TRP A 372 -3.36 26.25 0.61
C TRP A 372 -2.07 25.42 0.45
N TRP A 373 -2.15 24.13 0.08
CA TRP A 373 -0.95 23.30 -0.10
C TRP A 373 -0.03 23.77 -1.23
N VAL A 374 -0.61 24.28 -2.32
CA VAL A 374 0.17 24.81 -3.46
C VAL A 374 0.85 26.12 -3.07
N HIS A 375 0.22 26.93 -2.21
CA HIS A 375 0.77 28.19 -1.73
C HIS A 375 1.91 27.97 -0.72
N GLU A 376 1.80 26.99 0.18
CA GLU A 376 2.82 26.69 1.19
C GLU A 376 4.12 26.15 0.55
N LEU A 377 4.01 25.24 -0.43
CA LEU A 377 5.16 24.73 -1.20
C LEU A 377 5.85 25.84 -2.01
N ALA A 378 5.07 26.72 -2.64
CA ALA A 378 5.63 27.89 -3.34
C ALA A 378 6.34 28.84 -2.37
N THR A 379 5.79 29.04 -1.17
CA THR A 379 6.36 29.92 -0.13
C THR A 379 7.64 29.33 0.48
N GLN A 380 7.70 28.01 0.68
CA GLN A 380 8.90 27.32 1.17
C GLN A 380 10.04 27.33 0.14
N LEU A 381 9.72 27.13 -1.14
CA LEU A 381 10.68 27.25 -2.24
C LEU A 381 11.22 28.69 -2.36
N PHE A 382 10.40 29.70 -2.09
CA PHE A 382 10.83 31.10 -2.09
C PHE A 382 11.75 31.43 -0.89
N ARG A 383 11.46 30.91 0.31
CA ARG A 383 12.31 31.10 1.50
C ARG A 383 13.68 30.42 1.37
N GLN A 384 13.75 29.21 0.83
CA GLN A 384 15.05 28.55 0.58
C GLN A 384 15.91 29.31 -0.43
N LYS A 385 15.28 29.99 -1.39
CA LYS A 385 16.01 30.79 -2.39
C LYS A 385 16.56 32.08 -1.80
N LEU A 386 15.84 32.71 -0.86
CA LEU A 386 16.27 33.92 -0.15
C LEU A 386 17.38 33.63 0.88
N SER A 387 17.32 32.50 1.60
CA SER A 387 18.41 32.11 2.52
C SER A 387 19.71 31.72 1.81
N SER A 388 19.63 31.34 0.52
CA SER A 388 20.80 30.98 -0.28
C SER A 388 21.46 32.20 -0.95
N SER A 389 20.83 33.38 -0.91
CA SER A 389 21.33 34.61 -1.53
C SER A 389 21.94 35.61 -0.56
N GLU A 390 21.88 35.37 0.76
CA GLU A 390 22.43 36.28 1.79
C GLU A 390 23.84 35.90 2.30
N GLU A 391 24.49 34.86 1.75
CA GLU A 391 25.89 34.49 2.09
C GLU A 391 26.96 35.02 1.11
N LEU A 392 26.74 36.20 0.52
CA LEU A 392 27.80 36.96 -0.16
C LEU A 392 27.93 38.33 0.52
N GLY A 393 28.65 38.34 1.65
CA GLY A 393 29.12 39.56 2.30
C GLY A 393 30.24 40.23 1.48
N PRO A 394 30.46 41.54 1.66
CA PRO A 394 31.28 42.36 0.78
C PRO A 394 32.76 42.12 1.02
N ASP A 395 33.48 41.74 -0.05
CA ASP A 395 34.93 41.76 -0.06
C ASP A 395 35.44 43.20 0.06
N LYS A 396 36.34 43.37 1.01
CA LYS A 396 37.20 44.55 1.15
C LYS A 396 38.09 44.66 -0.08
N ALA A 397 38.12 45.83 -0.69
CA ALA A 397 39.21 46.23 -1.58
C ALA A 397 39.91 47.44 -0.95
N ASP A 398 41.10 47.19 -0.40
CA ASP A 398 42.15 48.19 -0.29
C ASP A 398 42.72 48.41 -1.70
N GLY A 399 42.84 49.68 -2.10
CA GLY A 399 43.35 50.14 -3.39
C GLY A 399 42.93 51.57 -3.68
#